data_AF-A0A2H5PUS0-F1
#
_entry.id   AF-A0A2H5PUS0-F1
#
_cell.length_a   1.000
_cell.length_b   1.000
_cell.length_c   1.000
_cell.angle_alpha   90.00
_cell.angle_beta   90.00
_cell.angle_gamma   90.00
#
_symmetry.space_group_name_H-M   'P 1'
#
loop_
_entity.id
_entity.type
_entity.pdbx_description
1 polymer ?
#
loop_
_entity_poly.entity_id
_entity_poly.type
_entity_poly.pdbx_seq_one_letter_code
_entity_poly.pdbx_strand_id
1 'polypeptide(L)'
;MIRDSRLLVAFVAIGATMVGSITFLKNTGDFVKKGDEFGYFSFGGSTVICVFEKDAIQIDKDLLQNSARALETLVSVGMRMGVSKKEILQTELPSLEACVIAA
;
A
#
# COMPACT_ATOMS: atom_id res chain seq x y z
N MET A 1 -15.01 12.58 14.12
CA MET A 1 -15.60 12.68 12.76
C MET A 1 -14.56 13.38 11.88
N ILE A 2 -13.85 12.67 10.99
CA ILE A 2 -12.98 13.21 9.91
C ILE A 2 -12.28 12.01 9.19
N ARG A 3 -12.42 11.98 7.86
CA ARG A 3 -11.63 11.25 6.84
C ARG A 3 -11.87 9.75 6.68
N ASP A 4 -13.06 9.42 6.18
CA ASP A 4 -13.30 8.17 5.46
C ASP A 4 -12.80 8.33 4.01
N SER A 5 -11.49 8.21 3.86
CA SER A 5 -10.84 8.20 2.55
C SER A 5 -9.79 7.10 2.52
N ARG A 6 -10.10 5.92 3.05
CA ARG A 6 -9.18 4.78 3.12
C ARG A 6 -9.34 3.95 1.85
N LEU A 7 -8.27 3.82 1.06
CA LEU A 7 -8.20 2.75 0.07
C LEU A 7 -8.12 1.44 0.84
N LEU A 8 -8.98 0.49 0.52
CA LEU A 8 -8.92 -0.82 1.14
C LEU A 8 -7.85 -1.67 0.45
N VAL A 9 -7.03 -2.31 1.27
CA VAL A 9 -6.06 -3.31 0.84
C VAL A 9 -6.24 -4.56 1.70
N ALA A 10 -6.38 -5.71 1.05
CA ALA A 10 -6.25 -7.00 1.70
C ALA A 10 -4.79 -7.46 1.61
N PHE A 11 -4.17 -7.68 2.76
CA PHE A 11 -2.83 -8.24 2.88
C PHE A 11 -2.96 -9.71 3.29
N VAL A 12 -2.54 -10.62 2.42
CA VAL A 12 -2.65 -12.06 2.64
C VAL A 12 -1.25 -12.64 2.75
N ALA A 13 -0.86 -13.04 3.96
CA ALA A 13 0.39 -13.74 4.22
C ALA A 13 0.20 -15.24 3.99
N ILE A 14 1.02 -15.83 3.12
CA ILE A 14 0.96 -17.23 2.73
C ILE A 14 2.31 -17.89 3.02
N GLY A 15 2.29 -18.95 3.82
CA GLY A 15 3.45 -19.83 3.97
C GLY A 15 3.52 -20.82 2.81
N ALA A 16 4.71 -21.03 2.24
CA ALA A 16 4.97 -22.09 1.28
C ALA A 16 5.79 -23.21 1.94
N THR A 17 6.74 -23.80 1.21
CA THR A 17 7.51 -24.95 1.70
C THR A 17 8.34 -24.57 2.93
N MET A 18 8.21 -25.39 3.98
CA MET A 18 8.97 -25.34 5.24
C MET A 18 8.66 -24.17 6.19
N VAL A 19 7.67 -23.30 5.90
CA VAL A 19 7.34 -22.17 6.79
C VAL A 19 6.86 -22.67 8.15
N GLY A 20 7.63 -22.35 9.19
CA GLY A 20 7.33 -22.78 10.56
C GLY A 20 6.15 -22.03 11.19
N SER A 21 6.00 -20.74 10.90
CA SER A 21 4.89 -19.91 11.40
C SER A 21 4.77 -18.57 10.66
N ILE A 22 3.61 -17.93 10.79
CA ILE A 22 3.35 -16.56 10.36
C ILE A 22 2.93 -15.80 11.61
N THR A 23 3.67 -14.75 11.98
CA THR A 23 3.40 -13.96 13.18
C THR A 23 3.13 -12.52 12.79
N PHE A 24 1.96 -11.99 13.16
CA PHE A 24 1.65 -10.56 13.06
C PHE A 24 1.98 -9.86 14.38
N LEU A 25 2.65 -8.72 14.31
CA LEU A 25 3.01 -7.90 15.47
C LEU A 25 2.00 -6.77 15.74
N LYS A 26 1.08 -6.54 14.80
CA LYS A 26 0.07 -5.49 14.87
C LYS A 26 -1.29 -6.09 15.17
N ASN A 27 -2.04 -5.39 16.00
CA ASN A 27 -3.38 -5.78 16.41
C ASN A 27 -4.44 -5.10 15.55
N THR A 28 -5.64 -5.65 15.59
CA THR A 28 -6.79 -5.03 14.91
C THR A 28 -7.04 -3.64 15.51
N GLY A 29 -7.11 -2.62 14.64
CA GLY A 29 -7.30 -1.23 15.04
C GLY A 29 -6.00 -0.41 15.14
N ASP A 30 -4.84 -1.07 15.06
CA ASP A 30 -3.55 -0.37 15.05
C ASP A 30 -3.37 0.43 13.76
N PHE A 31 -2.79 1.63 13.89
CA PHE A 31 -2.35 2.42 12.75
C PHE A 31 -0.91 2.07 12.40
N VAL A 32 -0.67 1.73 11.12
CA VAL A 32 0.66 1.39 10.59
C VAL A 32 1.10 2.42 9.56
N LYS A 33 2.38 2.75 9.56
CA LYS A 33 3.02 3.60 8.55
C LYS A 33 3.82 2.76 7.58
N LYS A 34 4.07 3.30 6.38
CA LYS A 34 4.95 2.67 5.41
C LYS A 34 6.35 2.52 6.02
N GLY A 35 6.86 1.29 6.02
CA GLY A 35 8.17 0.94 6.61
C GLY A 35 8.08 0.37 8.03
N ASP A 36 6.90 0.40 8.67
CA ASP A 36 6.72 -0.26 9.96
C ASP A 36 6.76 -1.78 9.80
N GLU A 37 7.34 -2.45 10.81
CA GLU A 37 7.28 -3.89 10.90
C GLU A 37 5.86 -4.35 11.19
N PHE A 38 5.29 -5.14 10.27
CA PHE A 38 3.93 -5.68 10.39
C PHE A 38 3.91 -7.09 11.00
N GLY A 39 4.96 -7.87 10.74
CA GLY A 39 5.05 -9.26 11.10
C GLY A 39 6.17 -9.95 10.33
N TYR A 40 6.32 -11.25 10.57
CA TYR A 40 7.37 -12.04 9.94
C TYR A 40 6.92 -13.48 9.69
N PHE A 41 7.61 -14.12 8.76
CA PHE A 41 7.54 -15.56 8.53
C PHE A 41 8.75 -16.21 9.20
N SER A 42 8.52 -17.29 9.94
CA SER A 42 9.61 -18.17 10.39
C SER A 42 10.15 -18.99 9.20
N PHE A 43 11.37 -19.52 9.34
CA PHE A 43 12.16 -20.25 8.30
C PHE A 43 11.32 -20.93 7.21
N GLY A 44 11.64 -20.69 5.94
CA GLY A 44 10.97 -21.30 4.79
C GLY A 44 10.71 -20.32 3.64
N GLY A 45 10.12 -20.82 2.55
CA GLY A 45 9.66 -19.97 1.44
C GLY A 45 8.31 -19.35 1.78
N SER A 46 8.14 -18.04 1.61
CA SER A 46 6.89 -17.33 1.92
C SER A 46 6.43 -16.49 0.74
N THR A 47 5.16 -16.10 0.76
CA THR A 47 4.55 -15.24 -0.26
C THR A 47 3.55 -14.31 0.39
N VAL A 48 3.48 -13.07 -0.11
CA VAL A 48 2.47 -12.10 0.28
C VAL A 48 1.67 -11.72 -0.96
N ILE A 49 0.35 -11.72 -0.82
CA ILE A 49 -0.56 -11.19 -1.83
C ILE A 49 -1.20 -9.92 -1.28
N CYS A 50 -1.06 -8.83 -2.02
CA CYS A 50 -1.74 -7.57 -1.74
C CYS A 50 -2.84 -7.36 -2.79
N VAL A 51 -4.09 -7.31 -2.34
CA VAL A 51 -5.25 -7.03 -3.19
C VAL A 51 -5.74 -5.62 -2.89
N PHE A 52 -5.83 -4.79 -3.91
CA PHE A 52 -6.30 -3.41 -3.79
C PHE A 52 -7.71 -3.28 -4.37
N GLU A 53 -8.46 -2.29 -3.91
CA GLU A 53 -9.71 -1.90 -4.58
C GLU A 53 -9.49 -1.66 -6.07
N LYS A 54 -10.53 -1.95 -6.85
CA LYS A 54 -10.50 -1.74 -8.30
C LYS A 54 -10.12 -0.29 -8.60
N ASP A 55 -9.21 -0.10 -9.55
CA ASP A 55 -8.72 1.20 -10.01
C ASP A 55 -8.04 2.06 -8.92
N ALA A 56 -7.68 1.50 -7.76
CA ALA A 56 -7.00 2.23 -6.69
C ALA A 56 -5.51 2.52 -6.95
N ILE A 57 -4.83 1.61 -7.66
CA ILE A 57 -3.39 1.66 -7.91
C ILE A 57 -3.11 1.62 -9.41
N GLN A 58 -2.17 2.46 -9.86
CA GLN A 58 -1.53 2.34 -11.16
C GLN A 58 -0.21 1.57 -10.99
N ILE A 59 -0.20 0.32 -11.42
CA ILE A 59 1.00 -0.53 -11.40
C ILE A 59 2.01 -0.04 -12.44
N ASP A 60 3.30 -0.15 -12.11
CA ASP A 60 4.39 0.25 -13.00
C ASP A 60 4.43 -0.61 -14.28
N LYS A 61 4.80 0.02 -15.40
CA LYS A 61 4.64 -0.57 -16.75
C LYS A 61 5.50 -1.82 -16.95
N ASP A 62 6.70 -1.83 -16.38
CA ASP A 62 7.64 -2.95 -16.40
C ASP A 62 7.05 -4.18 -15.72
N LEU A 63 6.42 -4.02 -14.56
CA LEU A 63 5.74 -5.11 -13.85
C LEU A 63 4.60 -5.69 -14.67
N LEU A 64 3.79 -4.84 -15.33
CA LEU A 64 2.71 -5.29 -16.22
C LEU A 64 3.25 -6.06 -17.43
N GLN A 65 4.31 -5.57 -18.05
CA GLN A 65 4.94 -6.22 -19.21
C GLN A 65 5.57 -7.57 -18.85
N ASN A 66 6.27 -7.64 -17.71
CA ASN A 66 6.87 -8.88 -17.22
C ASN A 66 5.78 -9.90 -16.87
N SER A 67 4.72 -9.45 -16.18
CA SER A 67 3.58 -10.30 -15.83
C SER A 67 2.87 -10.87 -17.06
N ALA A 68 2.67 -10.07 -18.11
CA ALA A 68 2.07 -10.51 -19.37
C ALA A 68 2.89 -11.59 -20.10
N ARG A 69 4.18 -11.71 -19.76
CA ARG A 69 5.11 -12.72 -20.29
C ARG A 69 5.40 -13.85 -19.31
N ALA A 70 4.69 -13.90 -18.18
CA ALA A 70 4.95 -14.83 -17.07
C ALA A 70 6.40 -14.78 -16.56
N LEU A 71 7.00 -13.58 -16.54
CA LEU A 71 8.34 -13.36 -16.01
C LEU A 71 8.27 -12.84 -14.58
N GLU A 72 8.98 -13.51 -13.69
CA GLU A 72 9.21 -13.04 -12.32
C GLU A 72 10.06 -11.77 -12.35
N THR A 73 9.69 -10.79 -11.52
CA THR A 73 10.46 -9.55 -11.38
C THR A 73 11.09 -9.51 -10.00
N LEU A 74 12.42 -9.52 -9.95
CA LEU A 74 13.15 -9.26 -8.72
C LEU A 74 12.94 -7.79 -8.32
N VAL A 75 12.44 -7.58 -7.12
CA VAL A 75 12.24 -6.25 -6.51
C VAL A 75 12.98 -6.16 -5.18
N SER A 76 13.55 -4.99 -4.89
CA SER A 76 14.24 -4.69 -3.63
C SER A 76 13.43 -3.74 -2.77
N VAL A 77 13.65 -3.77 -1.45
CA VAL A 77 13.03 -2.82 -0.52
C VAL A 77 13.34 -1.39 -0.98
N GLY A 78 12.29 -0.56 -1.06
CA GLY A 78 12.38 0.83 -1.51
C GLY A 78 12.11 1.03 -3.00
N MET A 79 12.09 -0.04 -3.81
CA MET A 79 11.65 0.06 -5.20
C MET A 79 10.15 0.40 -5.28
N ARG A 80 9.79 1.19 -6.29
CA ARG A 80 8.40 1.51 -6.60
C ARG A 80 7.79 0.34 -7.39
N MET A 81 6.55 -0.01 -7.06
CA MET A 81 5.76 -1.00 -7.82
C MET A 81 4.48 -0.40 -8.41
N GLY A 82 4.15 0.82 -8.03
CA GLY A 82 2.98 1.54 -8.50
C GLY A 82 2.73 2.81 -7.71
N VAL A 83 1.77 3.58 -8.17
CA VAL A 83 1.32 4.82 -7.54
C VAL A 83 -0.18 4.74 -7.25
N SER A 84 -0.59 5.29 -6.11
CA SER A 84 -2.01 5.44 -5.81
C SER A 84 -2.65 6.39 -6.81
N LYS A 85 -3.79 5.99 -7.40
CA LYS A 85 -4.60 6.83 -8.30
C LYS A 85 -5.52 7.78 -7.56
N LYS A 86 -5.55 7.73 -6.22
CA LYS A 86 -6.40 8.62 -5.45
C LYS A 86 -5.87 10.05 -5.58
N GLU A 87 -6.67 10.93 -6.15
CA GLU A 87 -6.47 12.36 -5.99
C GLU A 87 -6.53 12.67 -4.49
N ILE A 88 -5.45 13.22 -3.96
CA ILE A 88 -5.57 14.01 -2.74
C ILE A 88 -6.51 15.13 -3.15
N LEU A 89 -7.74 15.14 -2.64
CA LEU A 89 -8.55 16.34 -2.65
C LEU A 89 -7.70 17.40 -1.93
N GLN A 90 -6.97 18.21 -2.69
CA GLN A 90 -6.55 19.52 -2.26
C GLN A 90 -7.85 20.25 -2.03
N THR A 91 -8.34 20.27 -0.79
CA THR A 91 -9.11 21.42 -0.38
C THR A 91 -8.13 22.57 -0.59
N GLU A 92 -8.44 23.42 -1.56
CA GLU A 92 -7.82 24.73 -1.69
C GLU A 92 -7.70 25.29 -0.27
N LEU A 93 -6.47 25.46 0.21
CA LEU A 93 -6.26 26.43 1.28
C LEU A 93 -6.91 27.70 0.73
N PRO A 94 -7.95 28.27 1.39
CA PRO A 94 -8.54 29.50 0.89
C PRO A 94 -7.38 30.45 0.70
N SER A 95 -7.18 30.92 -0.53
CA SER A 95 -6.17 31.91 -0.80
C SER A 95 -6.39 33.04 0.21
N LEU A 96 -5.32 33.46 0.87
CA LEU A 96 -5.35 34.55 1.85
C LEU A 96 -5.88 35.88 1.25
N GLU A 97 -6.17 35.91 -0.05
CA GLU A 97 -6.78 37.01 -0.80
C GLU A 97 -8.28 37.20 -0.47
N ALA A 98 -8.99 36.20 0.06
CA ALA A 98 -10.38 36.36 0.49
C ALA A 98 -10.52 36.94 1.93
N CYS A 99 -9.41 37.18 2.61
CA CYS A 99 -9.38 37.73 3.97
C CYS A 99 -8.94 39.21 3.96
N VAL A 100 -9.52 40.02 3.07
CA VAL A 100 -9.57 41.47 3.29
C VAL A 100 -10.86 41.76 4.04
N ILE A 101 -10.73 41.87 5.35
CA ILE A 101 -11.76 42.34 6.26
C ILE A 101 -12.18 43.73 5.78
N ALA A 102 -13.45 43.86 5.42
CA ALA A 102 -14.09 45.16 5.30
C ALA A 102 -14.02 45.84 6.68
N ALA A 103 -13.25 46.92 6.77
CA ALA A 103 -13.22 47.89 7.86
C ALA A 103 -13.13 49.28 7.24
#